data_AF-A0A4Q0MA16-F1
#
_entry.id   AF-A0A4Q0MA16-F1
#
_cell.length_a   1.000
_cell.length_b   1.000
_cell.length_c   1.000
_cell.angle_alpha   90.00
_cell.angle_beta   90.00
_cell.angle_gamma   90.00
#
_symmetry.space_group_name_H-M   'P 1'
#
loop_
_entity.id
_entity.type
_entity.pdbx_description
1 polymer ?
#
loop_
_entity_poly.entity_id
_entity_poly.type
_entity_poly.pdbx_seq_one_letter_code
_entity_poly.pdbx_strand_id
1 'polypeptide(L)'
;MKWTFAIQQKLKAATVLCGIMLMIVFFTFLERKNVADMNRSVTSIYNDRLIPATDIFYLSEHLYGKRFLAEQFLRSHDLQLAELKKQLDQHNKNIKSLINRFEKTYLVNKEQEYLNNLRNKVHAYNQIERKIINLSGTGSKDVALALYESDGKKTHEATIKQLVLLTRIQTTVGGELIKHSNGKVAAASMISSLQIVLSIVTGLIVISLIFASKITSGKEQNFHLN
;
A
#
# COMPACT_ATOMS: atom_id res chain seq x y z
N MET A 1 63.91 -1.40 -22.84
CA MET A 1 63.33 -1.64 -21.50
C MET A 1 62.26 -0.63 -21.05
N LYS A 2 62.09 0.55 -21.66
CA LYS A 2 61.05 1.55 -21.25
C LYS A 2 59.62 1.21 -21.71
N TRP A 3 59.45 0.36 -22.72
CA TRP A 3 58.14 -0.01 -23.29
C TRP A 3 57.29 -0.92 -22.40
N THR A 4 57.91 -1.88 -21.71
CA THR A 4 57.21 -2.80 -20.78
C THR A 4 56.61 -2.08 -19.58
N PHE A 5 57.26 -1.04 -19.06
CA PHE A 5 56.72 -0.20 -17.98
C PHE A 5 55.50 0.63 -18.44
N ALA A 6 55.52 1.19 -19.65
CA ALA A 6 54.39 1.92 -20.21
C ALA A 6 53.17 1.01 -20.46
N ILE A 7 53.41 -0.22 -20.93
CA ILE A 7 52.37 -1.25 -21.12
C ILE A 7 51.77 -1.70 -19.78
N GLN A 8 52.61 -1.92 -18.76
CA GLN A 8 52.14 -2.29 -17.41
C GLN A 8 51.28 -1.19 -16.77
N GLN A 9 51.60 0.09 -16.97
CA GLN A 9 50.76 1.18 -16.45
C GLN A 9 49.41 1.29 -17.18
N LYS A 10 49.38 1.11 -18.50
CA LYS A 10 48.13 1.08 -19.28
C LYS A 10 47.22 -0.08 -18.87
N LEU A 11 47.79 -1.27 -18.64
CA LEU A 11 47.04 -2.45 -18.20
C LEU A 11 46.49 -2.30 -16.78
N LYS A 12 47.27 -1.72 -15.85
CA LYS A 12 46.80 -1.40 -14.49
C LYS A 12 45.62 -0.42 -14.53
N ALA A 13 45.71 0.65 -15.32
CA ALA A 13 44.63 1.61 -15.47
C ALA A 13 43.35 0.98 -16.07
N ALA A 14 43.49 0.14 -17.10
CA ALA A 14 42.38 -0.60 -17.69
C ALA A 14 41.71 -1.55 -16.68
N THR A 15 42.50 -2.23 -15.84
CA THR A 15 41.98 -3.12 -14.79
C THR A 15 41.18 -2.35 -13.73
N VAL A 16 41.68 -1.18 -13.30
CA VAL A 16 40.98 -0.31 -12.34
C VAL A 16 39.66 0.19 -12.93
N LEU A 17 39.68 0.69 -14.17
CA LEU A 17 38.46 1.15 -14.86
C LEU A 17 37.42 0.02 -15.02
N CYS A 18 37.88 -1.17 -15.41
CA CYS A 18 37.01 -2.35 -15.50
C CYS A 18 36.38 -2.70 -14.15
N GLY A 19 37.17 -2.68 -13.06
CA GLY A 19 36.67 -2.90 -11.70
C GLY A 19 35.61 -1.89 -11.29
N ILE A 20 35.84 -0.60 -11.55
CA ILE A 20 34.86 0.46 -11.25
C ILE A 20 33.58 0.27 -12.07
N MET A 21 33.68 -0.07 -13.36
CA MET A 21 32.52 -0.35 -14.19
C MET A 21 31.70 -1.54 -13.68
N LEU A 22 32.36 -2.64 -13.29
CA LEU A 22 31.67 -3.80 -12.69
C LEU A 22 30.96 -3.42 -11.38
N MET A 23 31.58 -2.57 -10.56
CA MET A 23 30.99 -2.07 -9.32
C MET A 23 29.76 -1.19 -9.59
N ILE A 24 29.81 -0.31 -10.60
CA ILE A 24 28.65 0.50 -11.02
C ILE A 24 27.50 -0.41 -11.46
N VAL A 25 27.76 -1.40 -12.31
CA VAL A 25 26.75 -2.35 -12.79
C VAL A 25 26.13 -3.11 -11.62
N PHE A 26 26.95 -3.61 -10.69
CA PHE A 26 26.48 -4.30 -9.49
C PHE A 26 25.55 -3.40 -8.65
N PHE A 27 25.93 -2.15 -8.43
CA PHE A 27 25.09 -1.18 -7.73
C PHE A 27 23.79 -0.88 -8.47
N THR A 28 23.79 -0.86 -9.81
CA THR A 28 22.57 -0.66 -10.60
C THR A 28 21.59 -1.81 -10.39
N PHE A 29 22.09 -3.06 -10.24
CA PHE A 29 21.23 -4.19 -9.88
C PHE A 29 20.61 -4.03 -8.49
N LEU A 30 21.36 -3.57 -7.49
CA LEU A 30 20.84 -3.31 -6.15
C LEU A 30 19.80 -2.20 -6.13
N GLU A 31 20.05 -1.11 -6.87
CA GLU A 31 19.11 0.00 -7.04
C GLU A 31 17.80 -0.46 -7.67
N ARG A 32 17.86 -1.22 -8.78
CA ARG A 32 16.67 -1.78 -9.45
C ARG A 32 15.82 -2.61 -8.50
N LYS A 33 16.45 -3.41 -7.62
CA LYS A 33 15.73 -4.18 -6.60
C LYS A 33 15.00 -3.26 -5.61
N ASN A 34 15.67 -2.23 -5.09
CA ASN A 34 15.05 -1.28 -4.17
C ASN A 34 13.87 -0.54 -4.81
N VAL A 35 13.99 -0.14 -6.08
CA VAL A 35 12.91 0.49 -6.85
C VAL A 35 11.73 -0.47 -7.06
N ALA A 36 11.99 -1.75 -7.37
CA ALA A 36 10.94 -2.75 -7.52
C ALA A 36 10.18 -2.97 -6.20
N ASP A 37 10.87 -3.03 -5.07
CA ASP A 37 10.25 -3.18 -3.74
C ASP A 37 9.44 -1.93 -3.34
N MET A 38 9.90 -0.73 -3.72
CA MET A 38 9.13 0.51 -3.59
C MET A 38 7.82 0.42 -4.40
N ASN A 39 7.89 0.00 -5.66
CA ASN A 39 6.69 -0.15 -6.50
C ASN A 39 5.67 -1.13 -5.91
N ARG A 40 6.14 -2.25 -5.34
CA ARG A 40 5.28 -3.18 -4.60
C ARG A 40 4.63 -2.52 -3.37
N SER A 41 5.39 -1.73 -2.61
CA SER A 41 4.87 -1.03 -1.44
C SER A 41 3.76 -0.04 -1.83
N VAL A 42 3.95 0.74 -2.89
CA VAL A 42 2.92 1.65 -3.42
C VAL A 42 1.68 0.89 -3.90
N THR A 43 1.88 -0.21 -4.64
CA THR A 43 0.79 -1.05 -5.13
C THR A 43 -0.02 -1.64 -3.97
N SER A 44 0.64 -2.09 -2.90
CA SER A 44 -0.01 -2.63 -1.71
C SER A 44 -0.72 -1.55 -0.90
N ILE A 45 -0.14 -0.35 -0.75
CA ILE A 45 -0.83 0.79 -0.13
C ILE A 45 -2.14 1.10 -0.86
N TYR A 46 -2.15 1.03 -2.19
CA TYR A 46 -3.38 1.26 -2.96
C TYR A 46 -4.35 0.08 -2.84
N ASN A 47 -3.96 -1.11 -3.32
CA ASN A 47 -4.85 -2.26 -3.47
C ASN A 47 -5.24 -2.91 -2.13
N ASP A 48 -4.31 -3.00 -1.18
CA ASP A 48 -4.53 -3.74 0.05
C ASP A 48 -4.92 -2.84 1.22
N ARG A 49 -4.68 -1.53 1.15
CA ARG A 49 -4.94 -0.60 2.29
C ARG A 49 -5.98 0.48 1.97
N LEU A 50 -5.84 1.19 0.85
CA LEU A 50 -6.75 2.28 0.49
C LEU A 50 -8.12 1.78 0.02
N ILE A 51 -8.16 0.80 -0.91
CA ILE A 51 -9.42 0.21 -1.37
C ILE A 51 -10.19 -0.42 -0.20
N PRO A 52 -9.58 -1.23 0.68
CA PRO A 52 -10.30 -1.80 1.83
C PRO A 52 -10.75 -0.75 2.85
N ALA A 53 -9.99 0.33 3.06
CA ALA A 53 -10.45 1.45 3.90
C ALA A 53 -11.72 2.10 3.33
N THR A 54 -11.81 2.20 2.00
CA THR A 54 -12.99 2.73 1.30
C THR A 54 -14.18 1.77 1.41
N ASP A 55 -13.95 0.47 1.29
CA ASP A 55 -14.99 -0.54 1.54
C ASP A 55 -15.51 -0.50 3.00
N ILE A 56 -14.63 -0.29 3.99
CA ILE A 56 -15.04 -0.10 5.39
C ILE A 56 -15.91 1.17 5.56
N PHE A 57 -15.57 2.26 4.86
CA PHE A 57 -16.38 3.46 4.86
C PHE A 57 -17.80 3.19 4.32
N TYR A 58 -17.93 2.56 3.16
CA TYR A 58 -19.24 2.20 2.60
C TYR A 58 -20.02 1.20 3.45
N LEU A 59 -19.33 0.28 4.15
CA LEU A 59 -19.96 -0.57 5.15
C LEU A 59 -20.59 0.24 6.27
N SER A 60 -19.86 1.22 6.79
CA SER A 60 -20.36 2.14 7.82
C SER A 60 -21.57 2.92 7.31
N GLU A 61 -21.50 3.46 6.09
CA GLU A 61 -22.61 4.18 5.46
C GLU A 61 -23.88 3.32 5.39
N HIS A 62 -23.79 2.07 4.91
CA HIS A 62 -24.95 1.19 4.86
C HIS A 62 -25.47 0.78 6.24
N LEU A 63 -24.62 0.58 7.24
CA LEU A 63 -25.07 0.29 8.60
C LEU A 63 -25.82 1.47 9.22
N TYR A 64 -25.32 2.70 9.04
CA TYR A 64 -26.02 3.91 9.48
C TYR A 64 -27.30 4.15 8.69
N GLY A 65 -27.29 3.92 7.38
CA GLY A 65 -28.49 4.01 6.53
C GLY A 65 -29.60 3.07 7.03
N LYS A 66 -29.26 1.82 7.33
CA LYS A 66 -30.20 0.86 7.94
C LYS A 66 -30.78 1.36 9.27
N ARG A 67 -29.91 1.87 10.15
CA ARG A 67 -30.32 2.42 11.44
C ARG A 67 -31.28 3.60 11.26
N PHE A 68 -30.95 4.51 10.36
CA PHE A 68 -31.77 5.68 10.04
C PHE A 68 -33.15 5.28 9.51
N LEU A 69 -33.22 4.33 8.58
CA LEU A 69 -34.49 3.79 8.05
C LEU A 69 -35.35 3.14 9.14
N ALA A 70 -34.72 2.33 10.02
CA ALA A 70 -35.42 1.72 11.13
C ALA A 70 -35.98 2.77 12.11
N GLU A 71 -35.20 3.80 12.42
CA GLU A 71 -35.64 4.90 13.28
C GLU A 71 -36.79 5.69 12.67
N GLN A 72 -36.69 6.05 11.39
CA GLN A 72 -37.74 6.75 10.67
C GLN A 72 -39.04 5.96 10.71
N PHE A 73 -38.99 4.65 10.43
CA PHE A 73 -40.16 3.77 10.48
C PHE A 73 -40.76 3.62 11.89
N LEU A 74 -39.91 3.53 12.92
CA LEU A 74 -40.38 3.45 14.31
C LEU A 74 -40.98 4.76 14.81
N ARG A 75 -40.67 5.90 14.19
CA ARG A 75 -41.21 7.21 14.56
C ARG A 75 -42.30 7.72 13.61
N SER A 76 -42.47 7.15 12.42
CA SER A 76 -43.47 7.57 11.42
C SER A 76 -44.88 7.06 11.77
N HIS A 77 -45.92 7.82 11.44
CA HIS A 77 -47.31 7.35 11.58
C HIS A 77 -47.78 6.51 10.38
N ASP A 78 -47.09 6.63 9.24
CA ASP A 78 -47.32 5.81 8.04
C ASP A 78 -46.41 4.57 8.06
N LEU A 79 -47.03 3.38 7.96
CA LEU A 79 -46.38 2.08 8.07
C LEU A 79 -46.22 1.43 6.69
N GLN A 80 -45.27 1.93 5.90
CA GLN A 80 -44.92 1.30 4.62
C GLN A 80 -43.91 0.15 4.81
N LEU A 81 -44.35 -0.90 5.52
CA LEU A 81 -43.50 -2.03 5.92
C LEU A 81 -42.82 -2.74 4.73
N ALA A 82 -43.53 -2.86 3.61
CA ALA A 82 -43.01 -3.53 2.41
C ALA A 82 -41.82 -2.74 1.80
N GLU A 83 -41.94 -1.42 1.73
CA GLU A 83 -40.89 -0.56 1.18
C GLU A 83 -39.68 -0.52 2.12
N LEU A 84 -39.89 -0.43 3.43
CA LEU A 84 -38.81 -0.55 4.41
C LEU A 84 -38.01 -1.83 4.24
N LYS A 85 -38.69 -2.99 4.16
CA LYS A 85 -38.03 -4.29 3.99
C LYS A 85 -37.17 -4.32 2.72
N LYS A 86 -37.69 -3.80 1.62
CA LYS A 86 -36.97 -3.70 0.34
C LYS A 86 -35.70 -2.84 0.46
N GLN A 87 -35.78 -1.68 1.11
CA GLN A 87 -34.61 -0.82 1.30
C GLN A 87 -33.55 -1.45 2.22
N LEU A 88 -33.98 -2.08 3.32
CA LEU A 88 -33.09 -2.80 4.23
C LEU A 88 -32.41 -4.00 3.55
N ASP A 89 -33.14 -4.72 2.70
CA ASP A 89 -32.58 -5.82 1.91
C ASP A 89 -31.54 -5.32 0.90
N GLN A 90 -31.73 -4.14 0.31
CA GLN A 90 -30.73 -3.52 -0.54
C GLN A 90 -29.44 -3.21 0.23
N HIS A 91 -29.56 -2.61 1.42
CA HIS A 91 -28.40 -2.39 2.29
C HIS A 91 -27.72 -3.71 2.69
N ASN A 92 -28.50 -4.75 3.02
CA ASN A 92 -27.97 -6.08 3.35
C ASN A 92 -27.15 -6.68 2.20
N LYS A 93 -27.66 -6.58 0.96
CA LYS A 93 -26.95 -7.04 -0.23
C LYS A 93 -25.64 -6.29 -0.44
N ASN A 94 -25.65 -4.97 -0.27
CA ASN A 94 -24.45 -4.16 -0.42
C ASN A 94 -23.42 -4.47 0.66
N ILE A 95 -23.84 -4.58 1.93
CA ILE A 95 -22.98 -4.98 3.06
C ILE A 95 -22.32 -6.33 2.78
N LYS A 96 -23.10 -7.32 2.33
CA LYS A 96 -22.57 -8.64 1.97
C LYS A 96 -21.56 -8.56 0.82
N SER A 97 -21.85 -7.77 -0.21
CA SER A 97 -20.95 -7.55 -1.35
C SER A 97 -19.62 -6.92 -0.91
N LEU A 98 -19.69 -5.88 -0.08
CA LEU A 98 -18.52 -5.19 0.49
C LEU A 98 -17.66 -6.13 1.33
N ILE A 99 -18.26 -6.91 2.25
CA ILE A 99 -17.54 -7.91 3.05
C ILE A 99 -16.86 -8.94 2.13
N ASN A 100 -17.57 -9.46 1.13
CA ASN A 100 -17.00 -10.44 0.20
C ASN A 100 -15.85 -9.88 -0.66
N ARG A 101 -15.86 -8.58 -0.98
CA ARG A 101 -14.73 -7.93 -1.66
C ARG A 101 -13.54 -7.79 -0.72
N PHE A 102 -13.81 -7.34 0.51
CA PHE A 102 -12.79 -7.22 1.55
C PHE A 102 -12.10 -8.57 1.82
N GLU A 103 -12.84 -9.68 1.83
CA GLU A 103 -12.29 -11.03 2.04
C GLU A 103 -11.34 -11.50 0.94
N LYS A 104 -11.39 -10.90 -0.25
CA LYS A 104 -10.53 -11.27 -1.38
C LYS A 104 -9.22 -10.50 -1.40
N THR A 105 -9.02 -9.54 -0.50
CA THR A 105 -7.78 -8.79 -0.41
C THR A 105 -6.74 -9.56 0.40
N TYR A 106 -5.50 -9.07 0.40
CA TYR A 106 -4.46 -9.63 1.26
C TYR A 106 -4.71 -9.23 2.72
N LEU A 107 -5.24 -10.17 3.51
CA LEU A 107 -5.55 -9.98 4.92
C LEU A 107 -4.38 -10.38 5.82
N VAL A 108 -4.04 -9.53 6.80
CA VAL A 108 -3.18 -9.94 7.91
C VAL A 108 -3.98 -10.68 8.99
N ASN A 109 -3.32 -11.47 9.84
CA ASN A 109 -3.97 -12.33 10.84
C ASN A 109 -5.03 -11.61 11.69
N LYS A 110 -4.74 -10.38 12.16
CA LYS A 110 -5.69 -9.59 12.94
C LYS A 110 -6.89 -9.09 12.13
N GLU A 111 -6.74 -8.86 10.83
CA GLU A 111 -7.85 -8.47 9.95
C GLU A 111 -8.81 -9.63 9.79
N GLN A 112 -8.30 -10.85 9.59
CA GLN A 112 -9.14 -12.04 9.49
C GLN A 112 -9.99 -12.22 10.76
N GLU A 113 -9.39 -12.04 11.93
CA GLU A 113 -10.10 -12.12 13.22
C GLU A 113 -11.22 -11.06 13.31
N TYR A 114 -10.90 -9.78 13.08
CA TYR A 114 -11.89 -8.71 13.18
C TYR A 114 -12.95 -8.78 12.09
N LEU A 115 -12.62 -9.28 10.90
CA LEU A 115 -13.58 -9.50 9.81
C LEU A 115 -14.57 -10.61 10.15
N ASN A 116 -14.10 -11.72 10.74
CA ASN A 116 -14.96 -12.77 11.26
C ASN A 116 -15.88 -12.24 12.37
N ASN A 117 -15.34 -11.44 13.29
CA ASN A 117 -16.13 -10.78 14.33
C ASN A 117 -17.16 -9.82 13.75
N LEU A 118 -16.80 -9.03 12.73
CA LEU A 118 -17.71 -8.14 12.01
C LEU A 118 -18.87 -8.93 11.42
N ARG A 119 -18.61 -10.05 10.72
CA ARG A 119 -19.66 -10.90 10.14
C ARG A 119 -20.66 -11.38 11.19
N ASN A 120 -20.15 -11.84 12.33
CA ASN A 120 -20.97 -12.30 13.44
C ASN A 120 -21.83 -11.15 14.01
N LYS A 121 -21.26 -9.95 14.14
CA LYS A 121 -21.97 -8.76 14.63
C LYS A 121 -23.02 -8.25 13.63
N VAL A 122 -22.71 -8.23 12.34
CA VAL A 122 -23.68 -7.91 11.28
C VAL A 122 -24.84 -8.90 11.28
N HIS A 123 -24.56 -10.20 11.44
CA HIS A 123 -25.62 -11.21 11.54
C HIS A 123 -26.52 -10.99 12.77
N ALA A 124 -25.92 -10.77 13.94
CA ALA A 124 -26.67 -10.47 15.17
C ALA A 124 -27.51 -9.19 15.03
N TYR A 125 -26.94 -8.14 14.42
CA TYR A 125 -27.66 -6.89 14.15
C TYR A 125 -28.88 -7.13 13.25
N ASN A 126 -28.70 -7.89 12.16
CA ASN A 126 -29.80 -8.26 11.26
C ASN A 126 -30.88 -9.12 11.95
N GLN A 127 -30.53 -9.93 12.95
CA GLN A 127 -31.52 -10.67 13.75
C GLN A 127 -32.35 -9.75 14.63
N ILE A 128 -31.71 -8.80 15.33
CA ILE A 128 -32.42 -7.83 16.18
C ILE A 128 -33.27 -6.88 15.33
N GLU A 129 -32.75 -6.40 14.21
CA GLU A 129 -33.50 -5.56 13.27
C GLU A 129 -34.79 -6.25 12.80
N ARG A 130 -34.70 -7.53 12.40
CA ARG A 130 -35.89 -8.31 12.01
C ARG A 130 -36.90 -8.45 13.14
N LYS A 131 -36.45 -8.64 14.39
CA LYS A 131 -37.34 -8.69 15.56
C LYS A 131 -38.06 -7.36 15.77
N ILE A 132 -37.33 -6.24 15.72
CA ILE A 132 -37.87 -4.87 15.85
C ILE A 132 -38.94 -4.61 14.79
N ILE A 133 -38.64 -4.92 13.52
CA ILE A 133 -39.56 -4.69 12.40
C ILE A 133 -40.81 -5.55 12.52
N ASN A 134 -40.67 -6.82 12.91
CA ASN A 134 -41.81 -7.71 13.11
C ASN A 134 -42.72 -7.24 14.24
N LEU A 135 -42.15 -6.83 15.39
CA LEU A 135 -42.92 -6.30 16.53
C LEU A 135 -43.69 -5.02 16.17
N SER A 136 -43.06 -4.12 15.40
CA SER A 136 -43.73 -2.92 14.90
C SER A 136 -44.86 -3.28 13.93
N GLY A 137 -44.64 -4.26 13.04
CA GLY A 137 -45.64 -4.75 12.09
C GLY A 137 -46.85 -5.46 12.73
N THR A 138 -46.71 -6.02 13.93
CA THR A 138 -47.81 -6.63 14.70
C THR A 138 -48.52 -5.65 15.64
N GLY A 139 -48.28 -4.33 15.49
CA GLY A 139 -48.91 -3.29 16.30
C GLY A 139 -48.26 -3.05 17.68
N SER A 140 -47.15 -3.73 18.01
CA SER A 140 -46.42 -3.59 19.28
C SER A 140 -45.28 -2.57 19.17
N LYS A 141 -45.62 -1.36 18.73
CA LYS A 141 -44.63 -0.34 18.33
C LYS A 141 -43.80 0.20 19.49
N ASP A 142 -44.39 0.39 20.67
CA ASP A 142 -43.66 0.84 21.87
C ASP A 142 -42.61 -0.19 22.32
N VAL A 143 -42.95 -1.48 22.22
CA VAL A 143 -42.03 -2.59 22.51
C VAL A 143 -40.90 -2.63 21.48
N ALA A 144 -41.22 -2.42 20.20
CA ALA A 144 -40.23 -2.34 19.14
C ALA A 144 -39.27 -1.16 19.34
N LEU A 145 -39.78 0.00 19.76
CA LEU A 145 -38.98 1.20 20.06
C LEU A 145 -38.06 0.95 21.27
N ALA A 146 -38.57 0.35 22.34
CA ALA A 146 -37.75 -0.01 23.51
C ALA A 146 -36.62 -0.99 23.15
N LEU A 147 -36.91 -1.99 22.30
CA LEU A 147 -35.91 -2.95 21.81
C LEU A 147 -34.87 -2.28 20.89
N TYR A 148 -35.29 -1.31 20.08
CA TYR A 148 -34.40 -0.52 19.22
C TYR A 148 -33.43 0.33 20.06
N GLU A 149 -33.92 1.08 21.04
CA GLU A 149 -33.11 1.96 21.88
C GLU A 149 -32.17 1.20 22.82
N SER A 150 -32.49 -0.06 23.14
CA SER A 150 -31.67 -0.95 23.97
C SER A 150 -30.75 -1.84 23.14
N ASP A 151 -31.19 -3.06 22.83
CA ASP A 151 -30.36 -4.09 22.18
C ASP A 151 -30.02 -3.75 20.73
N GLY A 152 -30.92 -3.07 20.03
CA GLY A 152 -30.68 -2.56 18.67
C GLY A 152 -29.49 -1.60 18.63
N LYS A 153 -29.52 -0.58 19.48
CA LYS A 153 -28.44 0.40 19.63
C LYS A 153 -27.12 -0.26 20.05
N LYS A 154 -27.13 -1.11 21.08
CA LYS A 154 -25.92 -1.81 21.55
C LYS A 154 -25.29 -2.69 20.47
N THR A 155 -26.11 -3.42 19.72
CA THR A 155 -25.61 -4.32 18.68
C THR A 155 -25.09 -3.55 17.47
N HIS A 156 -25.73 -2.42 17.13
CA HIS A 156 -25.24 -1.49 16.12
C HIS A 156 -23.86 -0.93 16.51
N GLU A 157 -23.73 -0.38 17.72
CA GLU A 157 -22.46 0.16 18.23
C GLU A 157 -21.35 -0.90 18.26
N ALA A 158 -21.68 -2.12 18.68
CA ALA A 158 -20.74 -3.24 18.66
C ALA A 158 -20.29 -3.61 17.23
N THR A 159 -21.16 -3.44 16.24
CA THR A 159 -20.83 -3.67 14.82
C THR A 159 -19.91 -2.57 14.29
N ILE A 160 -20.25 -1.30 14.54
CA ILE A 160 -19.42 -0.15 14.17
C ILE A 160 -18.03 -0.22 14.82
N LYS A 161 -17.95 -0.70 16.07
CA LYS A 161 -16.66 -0.91 16.74
C LYS A 161 -15.73 -1.88 15.98
N GLN A 162 -16.27 -2.93 15.36
CA GLN A 162 -15.46 -3.83 14.54
C GLN A 162 -14.93 -3.13 13.27
N LEU A 163 -15.73 -2.28 12.64
CA LEU A 163 -15.28 -1.46 11.51
C LEU A 163 -14.13 -0.53 11.93
N VAL A 164 -14.24 0.14 13.09
CA VAL A 164 -13.17 1.00 13.62
C VAL A 164 -11.87 0.21 13.85
N LEU A 165 -11.97 -1.01 14.39
CA LEU A 165 -10.80 -1.88 14.59
C LEU A 165 -10.15 -2.26 13.25
N LEU A 166 -10.95 -2.58 12.23
CA LEU A 166 -10.46 -2.86 10.88
C LEU A 166 -9.79 -1.63 10.24
N THR A 167 -10.40 -0.45 10.36
CA THR A 167 -9.83 0.81 9.83
C THR A 167 -8.48 1.13 10.46
N ARG A 168 -8.32 0.88 11.77
CA ARG A 168 -7.05 1.12 12.48
C ARG A 168 -5.93 0.22 11.96
N ILE A 169 -6.24 -1.00 11.51
CA ILE A 169 -5.24 -1.86 10.89
C ILE A 169 -4.79 -1.25 9.54
N GLN A 170 -5.70 -0.71 8.73
CA GLN A 170 -5.35 -0.08 7.46
C GLN A 170 -4.32 1.03 7.62
N THR A 171 -4.52 1.90 8.61
CA THR A 171 -3.60 3.02 8.87
C THR A 171 -2.27 2.55 9.45
N THR A 172 -2.28 1.53 10.31
CA THR A 172 -1.06 0.97 10.92
C THR A 172 -0.19 0.28 9.87
N VAL A 173 -0.75 -0.66 9.11
CA VAL A 173 -0.02 -1.41 8.08
C VAL A 173 0.38 -0.49 6.92
N GLY A 174 -0.48 0.44 6.52
CA GLY A 174 -0.14 1.46 5.52
C GLY A 174 1.05 2.33 5.96
N GLY A 175 1.10 2.73 7.23
CA GLY A 175 2.23 3.48 7.80
C GLY A 175 3.53 2.68 7.81
N GLU A 176 3.47 1.38 8.12
CA GLU A 176 4.63 0.48 8.07
C GLU A 176 5.17 0.33 6.64
N LEU A 177 4.29 0.20 5.64
CA LEU A 177 4.67 0.13 4.23
C LEU A 177 5.38 1.41 3.77
N ILE A 178 4.88 2.59 4.16
CA ILE A 178 5.53 3.88 3.87
C ILE A 178 6.89 3.97 4.54
N LYS A 179 6.99 3.60 5.82
CA LYS A 179 8.26 3.65 6.56
C LYS A 179 9.31 2.74 5.93
N HIS A 180 8.92 1.52 5.54
CA HIS A 180 9.79 0.58 4.85
C HIS A 180 10.21 1.13 3.47
N SER A 181 9.28 1.66 2.70
CA SER A 181 9.55 2.28 1.39
C SER A 181 10.53 3.44 1.49
N ASN A 182 10.36 4.36 2.45
CA ASN A 182 11.26 5.49 2.67
C ASN A 182 12.70 5.05 2.99
N GLY A 183 12.86 3.99 3.79
CA GLY A 183 14.17 3.40 4.05
C GLY A 183 14.85 2.88 2.78
N LYS A 184 14.09 2.27 1.87
CA LYS A 184 14.60 1.78 0.57
C LYS A 184 14.93 2.94 -0.39
N VAL A 185 14.13 4.00 -0.40
CA VAL A 185 14.41 5.22 -1.17
C VAL A 185 15.72 5.87 -0.73
N ALA A 186 15.92 6.03 0.58
CA ALA A 186 17.17 6.58 1.12
C ALA A 186 18.39 5.74 0.71
N ALA A 187 18.28 4.41 0.79
CA ALA A 187 19.35 3.50 0.36
C ALA A 187 19.62 3.59 -1.16
N ALA A 188 18.58 3.63 -1.99
CA ALA A 188 18.71 3.78 -3.43
C ALA A 188 19.36 5.13 -3.80
N SER A 189 18.96 6.23 -3.15
CA SER A 189 19.54 7.56 -3.36
C SER A 189 21.02 7.63 -2.98
N MET A 190 21.41 6.97 -1.88
CA MET A 190 22.81 6.87 -1.48
C MET A 190 23.64 6.07 -2.50
N ILE A 191 23.12 4.92 -2.96
CA ILE A 191 23.76 4.11 -4.01
C ILE A 191 23.92 4.91 -5.31
N SER A 192 22.86 5.58 -5.74
CA SER A 192 22.85 6.42 -6.94
C SER A 192 23.89 7.54 -6.86
N SER A 193 23.97 8.22 -5.71
CA SER A 193 24.98 9.28 -5.48
C SER A 193 26.41 8.74 -5.58
N LEU A 194 26.68 7.55 -5.02
CA LEU A 194 27.98 6.89 -5.13
C LEU A 194 28.31 6.52 -6.58
N GLN A 195 27.34 6.04 -7.36
CA GLN A 195 27.52 5.76 -8.79
C GLN A 195 27.84 7.00 -9.61
N ILE A 196 27.19 8.14 -9.31
CA ILE A 196 27.49 9.42 -9.96
C ILE A 196 28.95 9.81 -9.70
N VAL A 197 29.40 9.74 -8.44
CA VAL A 197 30.80 10.02 -8.07
C VAL A 197 31.76 9.07 -8.80
N LEU A 198 31.50 7.76 -8.80
CA LEU A 198 32.33 6.78 -9.51
C LEU A 198 32.37 7.04 -11.02
N SER A 199 31.25 7.46 -11.60
CA SER A 199 31.16 7.78 -13.04
C SER A 199 31.99 9.01 -13.39
N ILE A 200 31.95 10.06 -12.56
CA ILE A 200 32.78 11.26 -12.72
C ILE A 200 34.27 10.90 -12.63
N VAL A 201 34.67 10.13 -11.60
CA VAL A 201 36.07 9.67 -11.43
C VAL A 201 36.53 8.85 -12.63
N THR A 202 35.69 7.94 -13.13
CA THR A 202 35.97 7.14 -14.33
C THR A 202 36.21 8.04 -15.54
N GLY A 203 35.34 9.05 -15.75
CA GLY A 203 35.49 10.03 -16.83
C GLY A 203 36.81 10.82 -16.75
N LEU A 204 37.18 11.28 -15.55
CA LEU A 204 38.43 12.00 -15.32
C LEU A 204 39.68 11.14 -15.62
N ILE A 205 39.66 9.87 -15.19
CA ILE A 205 40.74 8.92 -15.48
C ILE A 205 40.88 8.71 -17.00
N VAL A 206 39.77 8.52 -17.71
CA VAL A 206 39.77 8.34 -19.18
C VAL A 206 40.34 9.58 -19.88
N ILE A 207 39.90 10.78 -19.49
CA ILE A 207 40.42 12.05 -20.04
C ILE A 207 41.94 12.16 -19.81
N SER A 208 42.41 11.89 -18.59
CA SER A 208 43.83 11.94 -18.24
C SER A 208 44.67 10.97 -19.08
N LEU A 209 44.19 9.74 -19.30
CA LEU A 209 44.85 8.75 -20.14
C LEU A 209 44.95 9.20 -21.61
N ILE A 210 43.91 9.84 -22.16
CA ILE A 210 43.91 10.37 -23.52
C ILE A 210 44.96 11.47 -23.68
N PHE A 211 45.02 12.42 -22.75
CA PHE A 211 46.02 13.50 -22.78
C PHE A 211 47.44 12.97 -22.65
N ALA A 212 47.69 12.05 -21.72
CA ALA A 212 49.00 11.42 -21.55
C ALA A 212 49.44 10.68 -22.81
N SER A 213 48.53 9.98 -23.49
CA SER A 213 48.82 9.26 -24.73
C SER A 213 49.19 10.19 -25.89
N LYS A 214 48.53 11.35 -26.03
CA LYS A 214 48.84 12.34 -27.08
C LYS A 214 50.24 12.92 -26.94
N ILE A 215 50.69 13.19 -25.71
CA ILE A 215 52.02 13.77 -25.44
C ILE A 215 53.15 12.79 -25.82
N THR A 216 52.95 11.48 -25.62
CA THR A 216 53.97 10.47 -25.95
C THR A 216 54.13 10.15 -27.44
N SER A 217 53.17 10.52 -28.28
CA SER A 217 53.19 10.20 -29.72
C SER A 217 53.87 11.26 -30.60
N GLY A 218 54.39 12.35 -30.02
CA GLY A 218 54.85 13.55 -30.73
C GLY A 218 56.37 13.72 -30.92
N LYS A 219 57.21 12.69 -30.74
CA LYS A 219 58.67 12.78 -30.98
C LYS A 219 59.21 11.58 -31.76
N GLU A 220 58.91 11.52 -33.05
CA GLU A 220 59.87 10.98 -34.02
C GLU A 220 60.50 12.17 -34.74
N GLN A 221 61.51 12.79 -34.10
CA GLN A 221 62.41 13.69 -34.82
C GLN A 221 63.48 12.81 -35.47
N ASN A 222 63.31 12.56 -36.76
CA ASN A 222 64.38 12.01 -37.61
C ASN A 222 65.53 13.01 -37.64
N PHE A 223 66.52 12.84 -36.77
CA PHE A 223 67.78 13.53 -36.88
C PHE A 223 68.59 12.88 -38.01
N HIS A 224 68.51 13.48 -39.19
CA HIS A 224 69.54 13.29 -40.22
C HIS A 224 70.78 14.05 -39.74
N LEU A 225 71.76 13.33 -39.19
CA LEU A 225 73.12 13.83 -39.08
C LEU A 225 73.85 13.43 -40.37
N ASN A 226 74.50 14.43 -40.97
CA ASN A 226 75.21 14.44 -42.27
C ASN A 226 75.79 13.10 -42.75
#